data_AF-A0A5D0SHG7-F1
#
_entry.id   AF-A0A5D0SHG7-F1
#
_cell.length_a   1.000
_cell.length_b   1.000
_cell.length_c   1.000
_cell.angle_alpha   90.00
_cell.angle_beta   90.00
_cell.angle_gamma   90.00
#
_symmetry.space_group_name_H-M   'P 1'
#
loop_
_entity.id
_entity.type
_entity.pdbx_description
1 polymer ?
#
loop_
_entity_poly.entity_id
_entity_poly.type
_entity_poly.pdbx_seq_one_letter_code
_entity_poly.pdbx_strand_id
1 'polypeptide(L)'
;MSALCSRAREDMSSQEVLYVGQAFGENGSSNAWERTRRHETLQRVYEEHFEGWDIFVSAFEIVSCERTNIDHIEDSEEGSPIGVLDEGEAFWDRSKRRPSRAAVSLVEHALIAYFNPPYNKYLTRWQPSEPTGDMRLMQRAGLRLLRVHLNGHGTLARFYSKEARSATRSHLVFHDIPPHPRRPALRGIGAERISDWQAKILQLADPARVIEEGEVSDIVLQSFGEKAPAVRKPPEVDLPEHAYTDEERIKGFELLRDKVFEYEGPDFSPATGEFSVGVGADGGRVRSQAISEQGAPRHGVIMGPPGSGRTNALTVAMLGYISSGLFVPWLADGGGRHLEQLRAWHRNLDWIAPNQEEMLAMLTAALNIAEFRAKDGSYAAITRGKPGILIAIDDAHLAFSTSKRITYLCERLSELGPTAGIAIIVVVPDGNVARFGGSHKMRSNLGKKNLQVLGIVDGDVLFEEFR
;
A
#
# COMPACT_ATOMS: atom_id res chain seq x y z
N MET A 1 -20.54 1.92 18.46
CA MET A 1 -20.56 0.71 19.30
C MET A 1 -21.43 -0.40 18.71
N SER A 2 -22.69 -0.17 18.29
CA SER A 2 -23.52 -1.27 17.73
C SER A 2 -22.93 -1.94 16.49
N ALA A 3 -22.31 -1.19 15.57
CA ALA A 3 -21.66 -1.78 14.39
C ALA A 3 -20.46 -2.68 14.75
N LEU A 4 -19.69 -2.35 15.81
CA LEU A 4 -18.63 -3.22 16.36
C LEU A 4 -19.21 -4.47 17.05
N CYS A 5 -20.29 -4.29 17.80
CA CYS A 5 -21.02 -5.36 18.47
C CYS A 5 -21.80 -6.27 17.49
N SER A 6 -22.07 -5.81 16.27
CA SER A 6 -22.79 -6.56 15.23
C SER A 6 -22.03 -7.78 14.71
N ARG A 7 -20.73 -7.90 15.01
CA ARG A 7 -19.83 -8.93 14.45
C ARG A 7 -19.96 -9.05 12.93
N ALA A 8 -20.13 -7.92 12.24
CA ALA A 8 -20.31 -7.89 10.79
C ALA A 8 -21.59 -8.56 10.26
N ARG A 9 -22.61 -8.85 11.08
CA ARG A 9 -23.88 -9.35 10.58
C ARG A 9 -24.60 -8.29 9.74
N GLU A 10 -25.06 -8.67 8.56
CA GLU A 10 -25.66 -7.77 7.57
C GLU A 10 -26.94 -7.11 8.11
N ASP A 11 -27.81 -7.87 8.77
CA ASP A 11 -29.05 -7.39 9.39
C ASP A 11 -28.86 -6.30 10.47
N MET A 12 -27.67 -6.24 11.06
CA MET A 12 -27.33 -5.29 12.14
C MET A 12 -26.37 -4.17 11.73
N SER A 13 -25.81 -4.22 10.53
CA SER A 13 -24.79 -3.27 10.07
C SER A 13 -25.16 -2.54 8.79
N SER A 14 -26.27 -2.90 8.17
CA SER A 14 -26.87 -2.17 7.06
C SER A 14 -27.43 -0.82 7.52
N GLN A 15 -26.93 0.26 6.93
CA GLN A 15 -27.28 1.64 7.24
C GLN A 15 -27.75 2.33 5.96
N GLU A 16 -29.00 2.81 5.96
CA GLU A 16 -29.51 3.62 4.86
C GLU A 16 -28.82 4.98 4.89
N VAL A 17 -28.30 5.43 3.74
CA VAL A 17 -27.69 6.75 3.60
C VAL A 17 -28.80 7.77 3.46
N LEU A 18 -29.10 8.48 4.55
CA LEU A 18 -30.13 9.52 4.59
C LEU A 18 -29.63 10.90 4.16
N TYR A 19 -28.33 11.17 4.37
CA TYR A 19 -27.70 12.45 4.05
C TYR A 19 -26.18 12.28 3.85
N VAL A 20 -25.62 12.99 2.88
CA VAL A 20 -24.17 13.16 2.70
C VAL A 20 -23.85 14.64 2.75
N GLY A 21 -22.78 15.01 3.46
CA GLY A 21 -22.37 16.41 3.53
C GLY A 21 -20.89 16.60 3.79
N GLN A 22 -20.31 17.63 3.21
CA GLN A 22 -18.91 17.99 3.44
C GLN A 22 -18.67 18.64 4.81
N ALA A 23 -17.57 18.28 5.47
CA ALA A 23 -17.18 18.88 6.75
C ALA A 23 -15.96 19.80 6.61
N PHE A 24 -15.92 20.63 5.57
CA PHE A 24 -14.82 21.54 5.28
C PHE A 24 -15.24 23.00 5.52
N GLY A 25 -14.74 23.63 6.58
CA GLY A 25 -14.98 25.07 6.87
C GLY A 25 -14.17 26.01 5.98
N GLU A 26 -14.35 27.32 6.10
CA GLU A 26 -13.49 28.30 5.42
C GLU A 26 -12.03 28.04 5.80
N ASN A 27 -11.16 27.83 4.81
CA ASN A 27 -9.75 27.46 5.00
C ASN A 27 -9.52 26.17 5.83
N GLY A 28 -10.52 25.28 5.90
CA GLY A 28 -10.47 24.06 6.71
C GLY A 28 -10.50 24.32 8.21
N SER A 29 -11.16 25.41 8.63
CA SER A 29 -11.36 25.80 10.04
C SER A 29 -12.42 24.98 10.77
N SER A 30 -13.21 24.16 10.05
CA SER A 30 -14.26 23.32 10.63
C SER A 30 -13.98 21.86 10.32
N ASN A 31 -14.41 20.99 11.23
CA ASN A 31 -14.39 19.54 11.07
C ASN A 31 -15.80 18.95 11.23
N ALA A 32 -15.93 17.62 11.06
CA ALA A 32 -17.21 16.92 11.13
C ALA A 32 -17.89 17.09 12.50
N TRP A 33 -17.11 17.14 13.58
CA TRP A 33 -17.62 17.28 14.95
C TRP A 33 -18.22 18.66 15.22
N GLU A 34 -17.56 19.74 14.77
CA GLU A 34 -18.07 21.10 14.95
C GLU A 34 -19.32 21.36 14.11
N ARG A 35 -19.34 20.82 12.89
CA ARG A 35 -20.46 20.98 11.96
C ARG A 35 -21.72 20.28 12.47
N THR A 36 -21.60 19.04 12.99
CA THR A 36 -22.76 18.26 13.47
C THR A 36 -23.50 18.93 14.63
N ARG A 37 -22.81 19.72 15.48
CA ARG A 37 -23.43 20.43 16.62
C ARG A 37 -24.43 21.52 16.22
N ARG A 38 -24.36 22.02 14.99
CA ARG A 38 -25.20 23.14 14.49
C ARG A 38 -25.93 22.80 13.19
N HIS A 39 -25.99 21.52 12.81
CA HIS A 39 -26.49 21.12 11.50
C HIS A 39 -28.01 20.91 11.52
N GLU A 40 -28.76 21.89 10.99
CA GLU A 40 -30.23 21.85 10.93
C GLU A 40 -30.77 20.58 10.24
N THR A 41 -30.17 20.15 9.12
CA THR A 41 -30.61 18.91 8.44
C THR A 41 -30.44 17.67 9.32
N LEU A 42 -29.40 17.62 10.16
CA LEU A 42 -29.17 16.48 11.06
C LEU A 42 -30.22 16.48 12.18
N GLN A 43 -30.51 17.66 12.75
CA GLN A 43 -31.59 17.82 13.73
C GLN A 43 -32.94 17.35 13.16
N ARG A 44 -33.25 17.75 11.92
CA ARG A 44 -34.45 17.29 11.22
C ARG A 44 -34.47 15.77 10.99
N VAL A 45 -33.36 15.15 10.62
CA VAL A 45 -33.27 13.68 10.48
C VAL A 45 -33.59 13.01 11.81
N TYR A 46 -33.02 13.50 12.93
CA TYR A 46 -33.32 12.99 14.26
C TYR A 46 -34.79 13.17 14.65
N GLU A 47 -35.36 14.34 14.39
CA GLU A 47 -36.78 14.64 14.70
C GLU A 47 -37.73 13.75 13.89
N GLU A 48 -37.45 13.48 12.62
CA GLU A 48 -38.30 12.64 11.76
C GLU A 48 -38.13 11.13 12.03
N HIS A 49 -37.07 10.71 12.74
CA HIS A 49 -36.75 9.31 13.03
C HIS A 49 -36.65 8.99 14.53
N PHE A 50 -37.25 9.82 15.39
CA PHE A 50 -37.11 9.72 16.85
C PHE A 50 -37.65 8.40 17.45
N GLU A 51 -38.50 7.66 16.73
CA GLU A 51 -39.04 6.36 17.16
C GLU A 51 -38.45 5.21 16.34
N GLY A 52 -37.72 4.32 17.00
CA GLY A 52 -37.37 2.99 16.47
C GLY A 52 -36.15 2.93 15.55
N TRP A 53 -35.45 4.03 15.30
CA TRP A 53 -34.24 4.06 14.47
C TRP A 53 -33.03 4.57 15.27
N ASP A 54 -31.92 3.84 15.18
CA ASP A 54 -30.61 4.36 15.57
C ASP A 54 -30.06 5.22 14.43
N ILE A 55 -29.88 6.52 14.67
CA ILE A 55 -29.23 7.43 13.72
C ILE A 55 -27.72 7.40 13.93
N PHE A 56 -26.99 7.04 12.87
CA PHE A 56 -25.53 7.01 12.87
C PHE A 56 -24.97 8.21 12.12
N VAL A 57 -23.99 8.87 12.73
CA VAL A 57 -23.18 9.91 12.08
C VAL A 57 -21.80 9.31 11.79
N SER A 58 -21.55 8.96 10.53
CA SER A 58 -20.30 8.37 10.07
C SER A 58 -19.41 9.46 9.46
N ALA A 59 -18.29 9.77 10.12
CA ALA A 59 -17.29 10.70 9.60
C ALA A 59 -16.30 9.94 8.70
N PHE A 60 -16.06 10.47 7.51
CA PHE A 60 -15.09 9.96 6.57
C PHE A 60 -14.00 11.01 6.31
N GLU A 61 -12.78 10.52 6.18
CA GLU A 61 -11.62 11.31 5.76
C GLU A 61 -11.21 10.85 4.37
N ILE A 62 -10.90 11.80 3.48
CA ILE A 62 -10.21 11.51 2.23
C ILE A 62 -8.73 11.44 2.57
N VAL A 63 -8.16 10.25 2.51
CA VAL A 63 -6.78 10.01 2.97
C VAL A 63 -5.74 10.08 1.85
N SER A 64 -6.18 9.97 0.61
CA SER A 64 -5.36 10.08 -0.61
C SER A 64 -6.16 10.76 -1.72
N CYS A 65 -5.40 11.34 -2.65
CA CYS A 65 -5.93 11.88 -3.89
C CYS A 65 -4.90 11.60 -4.98
N GLU A 66 -5.07 10.50 -5.71
CA GLU A 66 -4.08 10.05 -6.70
C GLU A 66 -4.37 10.56 -8.11
N ARG A 67 -3.35 10.50 -8.97
CA ARG A 67 -3.51 10.74 -10.41
C ARG A 67 -2.85 9.64 -11.22
N THR A 68 -3.53 9.11 -12.24
CA THR A 68 -3.01 8.01 -13.08
C THR A 68 -3.18 8.26 -14.57
N ASN A 69 -2.30 7.69 -15.38
CA ASN A 69 -2.21 7.97 -16.82
C ASN A 69 -2.34 6.80 -17.80
N ILE A 70 -3.18 5.83 -17.48
CA ILE A 70 -3.39 4.60 -18.26
C ILE A 70 -4.52 4.75 -19.32
N ASP A 71 -4.21 4.83 -20.62
CA ASP A 71 -5.22 4.78 -21.72
C ASP A 71 -4.71 4.11 -22.99
N HIS A 72 -5.68 3.70 -23.81
CA HIS A 72 -5.54 3.11 -25.14
C HIS A 72 -6.46 3.78 -26.19
N ILE A 73 -7.00 4.98 -25.93
CA ILE A 73 -7.85 5.73 -26.86
C ILE A 73 -7.01 6.80 -27.59
N GLU A 74 -7.02 6.74 -28.93
CA GLU A 74 -6.50 7.80 -29.79
C GLU A 74 -7.49 8.97 -29.81
N ASP A 75 -7.05 10.15 -29.39
CA ASP A 75 -7.90 11.34 -29.35
C ASP A 75 -7.42 12.43 -30.31
N SER A 76 -8.40 13.06 -30.97
CA SER A 76 -8.23 14.19 -31.88
C SER A 76 -8.63 15.54 -31.25
N GLU A 77 -8.91 15.58 -29.94
CA GLU A 77 -9.36 16.79 -29.24
C GLU A 77 -8.19 17.63 -28.68
N GLU A 78 -8.29 18.96 -28.83
CA GLU A 78 -7.36 19.91 -28.23
C GLU A 78 -7.60 20.02 -26.71
N GLY A 79 -6.79 19.29 -25.93
CA GLY A 79 -6.63 19.49 -24.48
C GLY A 79 -5.31 20.20 -24.17
N SER A 80 -5.26 20.96 -23.06
CA SER A 80 -3.97 21.43 -22.55
C SER A 80 -3.08 20.22 -22.20
N PRO A 81 -1.78 20.26 -22.53
CA PRO A 81 -0.85 19.22 -22.13
C PRO A 81 -0.94 18.95 -20.62
N ILE A 82 -0.96 17.68 -20.23
CA ILE A 82 -0.87 17.27 -18.83
C ILE A 82 0.33 18.01 -18.19
N GLY A 83 0.06 18.78 -17.13
CA GLY A 83 1.09 19.55 -16.43
C GLY A 83 1.11 21.06 -16.69
N VAL A 84 0.25 21.61 -17.57
CA VAL A 84 0.11 23.08 -17.71
C VAL A 84 -0.58 23.71 -16.49
N LEU A 85 -1.41 22.97 -15.77
CA LEU A 85 -1.80 23.31 -14.40
C LEU A 85 -0.90 22.56 -13.42
N ASP A 86 0.31 23.09 -13.27
CA ASP A 86 1.13 22.99 -12.04
C ASP A 86 0.52 23.83 -10.91
N GLU A 87 -0.82 23.84 -10.79
CA GLU A 87 -1.46 24.24 -9.55
C GLU A 87 -1.37 23.02 -8.62
N GLY A 88 -0.16 22.78 -8.09
CA GLY A 88 0.21 21.67 -7.21
C GLY A 88 -0.60 21.54 -5.91
N GLU A 89 -1.71 22.25 -5.78
CA GLU A 89 -2.62 22.29 -4.64
C GLU A 89 -4.11 22.20 -5.00
N ALA A 90 -4.48 22.15 -6.29
CA ALA A 90 -5.87 22.30 -6.73
C ALA A 90 -6.82 21.24 -6.15
N PHE A 91 -6.33 20.00 -5.98
CA PHE A 91 -7.10 18.88 -5.42
C PHE A 91 -6.53 18.38 -4.09
N TRP A 92 -5.25 18.63 -3.81
CA TRP A 92 -4.58 18.20 -2.59
C TRP A 92 -3.63 19.28 -2.09
N ASP A 93 -3.87 19.82 -0.91
CA ASP A 93 -2.99 20.79 -0.25
C ASP A 93 -1.76 20.05 0.29
N ARG A 94 -0.65 20.13 -0.44
CA ARG A 94 0.59 19.45 -0.08
C ARG A 94 1.20 20.02 1.20
N SER A 95 1.08 21.33 1.42
CA SER A 95 1.64 22.00 2.60
C SER A 95 0.96 21.55 3.90
N LYS A 96 -0.37 21.34 3.86
CA LYS A 96 -1.17 20.91 5.01
C LYS A 96 -1.48 19.42 5.00
N ARG A 97 -0.96 18.68 4.01
CA ARG A 97 -1.16 17.23 3.80
C ARG A 97 -2.64 16.82 3.90
N ARG A 98 -3.53 17.54 3.22
CA ARG A 98 -4.98 17.33 3.30
C ARG A 98 -5.66 17.55 1.95
N PRO A 99 -6.84 16.96 1.71
CA PRO A 99 -7.62 17.25 0.51
C PRO A 99 -7.98 18.74 0.44
N SER A 100 -7.97 19.28 -0.78
CA SER A 100 -8.47 20.63 -1.04
C SER A 100 -9.99 20.70 -0.88
N ARG A 101 -10.53 21.92 -0.83
CA ARG A 101 -11.98 22.16 -0.91
C ARG A 101 -12.59 21.57 -2.19
N ALA A 102 -11.91 21.69 -3.33
CA ALA A 102 -12.42 21.19 -4.60
C ALA A 102 -12.56 19.67 -4.58
N ALA A 103 -11.56 18.95 -4.05
CA ALA A 103 -11.61 17.49 -3.92
C ALA A 103 -12.76 17.04 -2.99
N VAL A 104 -12.92 17.69 -1.84
CA VAL A 104 -14.02 17.39 -0.90
C VAL A 104 -15.39 17.64 -1.56
N SER A 105 -15.52 18.75 -2.28
CA SER A 105 -16.75 19.12 -3.02
C SER A 105 -17.09 18.11 -4.12
N LEU A 106 -16.09 17.64 -4.87
CA LEU A 106 -16.25 16.62 -5.91
C LEU A 106 -16.68 15.27 -5.33
N VAL A 107 -16.10 14.85 -4.20
CA VAL A 107 -16.53 13.63 -3.48
C VAL A 107 -17.95 13.77 -2.96
N GLU A 108 -18.28 14.90 -2.33
CA GLU A 108 -19.64 15.18 -1.85
C GLU A 108 -20.64 15.03 -3.01
N HIS A 109 -20.37 15.68 -4.15
CA HIS A 109 -21.23 15.56 -5.33
C HIS A 109 -21.30 14.11 -5.84
N ALA A 110 -20.17 13.43 -5.97
CA ALA A 110 -20.12 12.04 -6.46
C ALA A 110 -20.95 11.09 -5.59
N LEU A 111 -20.85 11.20 -4.26
CA LEU A 111 -21.56 10.37 -3.30
C LEU A 111 -23.05 10.72 -3.22
N ILE A 112 -23.41 12.01 -3.25
CA ILE A 112 -24.82 12.43 -3.30
C ILE A 112 -25.47 11.92 -4.60
N ALA A 113 -24.80 12.05 -5.75
CA ALA A 113 -25.33 11.56 -7.01
C ALA A 113 -25.46 10.03 -7.05
N TYR A 114 -24.58 9.32 -6.35
CA TYR A 114 -24.58 7.85 -6.29
C TYR A 114 -25.65 7.29 -5.34
N PHE A 115 -25.73 7.79 -4.10
CA PHE A 115 -26.70 7.32 -3.11
C PHE A 115 -28.08 8.01 -3.23
N ASN A 116 -28.16 9.16 -3.91
CA ASN A 116 -29.35 10.01 -3.99
C ASN A 116 -30.14 10.12 -2.66
N PRO A 117 -29.48 10.50 -1.55
CA PRO A 117 -30.07 10.48 -0.22
C PRO A 117 -31.24 11.48 -0.10
N PRO A 118 -32.33 11.13 0.61
CA PRO A 118 -33.57 11.92 0.62
C PRO A 118 -33.44 13.33 1.22
N TYR A 119 -32.45 13.58 2.08
CA TYR A 119 -32.26 14.88 2.72
C TYR A 119 -31.32 15.82 1.95
N ASN A 120 -30.64 15.37 0.89
CA ASN A 120 -29.84 16.22 0.01
C ASN A 120 -30.72 16.87 -1.07
N LYS A 121 -30.80 18.22 -1.06
CA LYS A 121 -31.60 18.98 -2.03
C LYS A 121 -30.85 19.32 -3.32
N TYR A 122 -29.53 19.39 -3.25
CA TYR A 122 -28.64 19.77 -4.36
C TYR A 122 -27.70 18.62 -4.70
N LEU A 123 -27.07 18.68 -5.88
CA LEU A 123 -26.06 17.70 -6.33
C LEU A 123 -26.59 16.25 -6.49
N THR A 124 -27.91 16.07 -6.53
CA THR A 124 -28.59 14.76 -6.64
C THR A 124 -28.31 14.01 -7.96
N ARG A 125 -27.68 14.68 -8.93
CA ARG A 125 -27.27 14.07 -10.20
C ARG A 125 -25.89 14.57 -10.59
N TRP A 126 -25.08 13.69 -11.15
CA TRP A 126 -23.84 14.05 -11.82
C TRP A 126 -24.18 14.53 -13.25
N GLN A 127 -23.92 15.80 -13.56
CA GLN A 127 -24.32 16.42 -14.84
C GLN A 127 -23.11 17.06 -15.54
N PRO A 128 -22.40 16.31 -16.41
CA PRO A 128 -21.25 16.84 -17.15
C PRO A 128 -21.58 18.00 -18.10
N SER A 129 -22.83 18.05 -18.58
CA SER A 129 -23.34 19.12 -19.46
C SER A 129 -23.57 20.46 -18.73
N GLU A 130 -23.75 20.42 -17.41
CA GLU A 130 -23.91 21.60 -16.55
C GLU A 130 -22.89 21.52 -15.40
N PRO A 131 -21.58 21.61 -15.71
CA PRO A 131 -20.54 21.30 -14.75
C PRO A 131 -20.56 22.30 -13.59
N THR A 132 -20.28 21.83 -12.37
CA THR A 132 -20.02 22.70 -11.23
C THR A 132 -18.69 23.45 -11.41
N GLY A 133 -18.40 24.41 -10.52
CA GLY A 133 -17.09 25.10 -10.52
C GLY A 133 -15.92 24.14 -10.42
N ASP A 134 -16.04 23.13 -9.55
CA ASP A 134 -15.00 22.13 -9.32
C ASP A 134 -14.90 21.12 -10.47
N MET A 135 -16.01 20.78 -11.13
CA MET A 135 -15.98 19.97 -12.36
C MET A 135 -15.28 20.72 -13.50
N ARG A 136 -15.53 22.03 -13.65
CA ARG A 136 -14.77 22.86 -14.61
C ARG A 136 -13.28 22.95 -14.27
N LEU A 137 -12.94 22.95 -12.97
CA LEU A 137 -11.55 22.89 -12.54
C LEU A 137 -10.90 21.56 -12.95
N MET A 138 -11.58 20.43 -12.77
CA MET A 138 -11.11 19.12 -13.26
C MET A 138 -10.94 19.10 -14.78
N GLN A 139 -11.90 19.63 -15.54
CA GLN A 139 -11.83 19.71 -16.99
C GLN A 139 -10.63 20.53 -17.46
N ARG A 140 -10.40 21.72 -16.88
CA ARG A 140 -9.24 22.56 -17.20
C ARG A 140 -7.92 21.88 -16.84
N ALA A 141 -7.90 21.06 -15.79
CA ALA A 141 -6.75 20.24 -15.40
C ALA A 141 -6.51 19.03 -16.32
N GLY A 142 -7.32 18.83 -17.36
CA GLY A 142 -7.20 17.70 -18.29
C GLY A 142 -7.69 16.37 -17.72
N LEU A 143 -8.47 16.41 -16.63
CA LEU A 143 -9.02 15.22 -15.98
C LEU A 143 -10.38 14.88 -16.58
N ARG A 144 -10.61 13.60 -16.87
CA ARG A 144 -11.82 13.15 -17.58
C ARG A 144 -12.69 12.18 -16.79
N LEU A 145 -12.11 11.52 -15.80
CA LEU A 145 -12.77 10.54 -14.95
C LEU A 145 -12.47 10.86 -13.48
N LEU A 146 -13.52 10.88 -12.67
CA LEU A 146 -13.44 10.87 -11.22
C LEU A 146 -13.74 9.46 -10.71
N ARG A 147 -12.82 8.89 -9.93
CA ARG A 147 -13.07 7.69 -9.12
C ARG A 147 -13.14 8.07 -7.65
N VAL A 148 -14.21 7.68 -6.98
CA VAL A 148 -14.35 7.79 -5.53
C VAL A 148 -14.52 6.39 -4.94
N HIS A 149 -13.66 6.04 -3.99
CA HIS A 149 -13.79 4.82 -3.22
C HIS A 149 -14.25 5.15 -1.80
N LEU A 150 -15.47 4.78 -1.46
CA LEU A 150 -16.01 4.89 -0.10
C LEU A 150 -15.91 3.52 0.58
N ASN A 151 -15.34 3.50 1.79
CA ASN A 151 -15.16 2.26 2.54
C ASN A 151 -15.61 2.37 4.02
N GLY A 152 -16.51 1.49 4.44
CA GLY A 152 -17.06 1.37 5.78
C GLY A 152 -16.42 0.26 6.63
N HIS A 153 -15.33 -0.38 6.21
CA HIS A 153 -14.73 -1.51 6.95
C HIS A 153 -14.30 -1.11 8.37
N GLY A 154 -13.69 0.08 8.54
CA GLY A 154 -13.29 0.59 9.86
C GLY A 154 -14.45 0.85 10.84
N THR A 155 -15.66 1.07 10.32
CA THR A 155 -16.89 1.22 11.13
C THR A 155 -17.75 -0.04 11.12
N LEU A 156 -17.36 -1.07 10.36
CA LEU A 156 -18.15 -2.26 10.00
C LEU A 156 -19.50 -1.98 9.33
N ALA A 157 -19.79 -0.72 8.97
CA ALA A 157 -21.04 -0.28 8.37
C ALA A 157 -21.15 -0.71 6.91
N ARG A 158 -22.36 -1.11 6.52
CA ARG A 158 -22.75 -1.39 5.14
C ARG A 158 -23.71 -0.30 4.69
N PHE A 159 -23.33 0.48 3.69
CA PHE A 159 -24.15 1.58 3.22
C PHE A 159 -25.06 1.13 2.09
N TYR A 160 -26.27 1.64 2.08
CA TYR A 160 -27.22 1.44 0.98
C TYR A 160 -28.13 2.66 0.84
N SER A 161 -28.86 2.71 -0.26
CA SER A 161 -29.92 3.68 -0.54
C SER A 161 -30.97 3.03 -1.44
N LYS A 162 -32.02 3.77 -1.82
CA LYS A 162 -33.02 3.27 -2.78
C LYS A 162 -32.41 3.01 -4.16
N GLU A 163 -31.38 3.77 -4.52
CA GLU A 163 -30.64 3.73 -5.78
C GLU A 163 -29.50 2.71 -5.71
N ALA A 164 -28.68 2.76 -4.66
CA ALA A 164 -27.64 1.78 -4.36
C ALA A 164 -28.18 0.71 -3.37
N ARG A 165 -28.95 -0.25 -3.89
CA ARG A 165 -29.75 -1.19 -3.09
C ARG A 165 -28.95 -2.24 -2.32
N SER A 166 -27.77 -2.60 -2.81
CA SER A 166 -26.94 -3.60 -2.15
C SER A 166 -26.23 -2.94 -0.96
N ALA A 167 -26.49 -3.43 0.25
CA ALA A 167 -25.83 -2.97 1.46
C ALA A 167 -24.39 -3.51 1.49
N THR A 168 -23.45 -2.70 1.01
CA THR A 168 -22.04 -3.09 0.91
C THR A 168 -21.16 -2.19 1.77
N ARG A 169 -19.99 -2.71 2.13
CA ARG A 169 -18.99 -1.94 2.87
C ARG A 169 -18.12 -1.08 1.97
N SER A 170 -18.07 -1.42 0.69
CA SER A 170 -17.20 -0.80 -0.30
C SER A 170 -18.05 -0.35 -1.46
N HIS A 171 -17.89 0.92 -1.85
CA HIS A 171 -18.52 1.50 -3.02
C HIS A 171 -17.44 2.14 -3.88
N LEU A 172 -17.35 1.69 -5.13
CA LEU A 172 -16.51 2.31 -6.16
C LEU A 172 -17.43 3.11 -7.10
N VAL A 173 -17.29 4.42 -7.06
CA VAL A 173 -18.11 5.37 -7.82
C VAL A 173 -17.26 5.97 -8.92
N PHE A 174 -17.76 5.90 -10.16
CA PHE A 174 -17.10 6.43 -11.34
C PHE A 174 -18.00 7.46 -12.00
N HIS A 175 -17.44 8.63 -12.30
CA HIS A 175 -18.15 9.71 -12.96
C HIS A 175 -17.32 10.34 -14.07
N ASP A 176 -17.86 10.32 -15.28
CA ASP A 176 -17.25 10.94 -16.47
C ASP A 176 -17.48 12.46 -16.47
N ILE A 177 -16.56 13.20 -17.08
CA ILE A 177 -16.55 14.67 -17.12
C ILE A 177 -16.46 15.30 -18.55
N PRO A 178 -16.39 14.58 -19.70
CA PRO A 178 -16.22 15.25 -21.00
C PRO A 178 -17.50 15.98 -21.50
N PRO A 179 -17.35 17.01 -22.38
CA PRO A 179 -18.43 17.89 -22.82
C PRO A 179 -19.50 17.23 -23.70
N HIS A 180 -19.22 16.04 -24.25
CA HIS A 180 -20.15 15.26 -25.06
C HIS A 180 -20.23 13.80 -24.57
N PRO A 181 -21.12 13.49 -23.61
CA PRO A 181 -21.29 12.12 -23.14
C PRO A 181 -21.83 11.25 -24.28
N ARG A 182 -21.05 10.26 -24.74
CA ARG A 182 -21.64 9.11 -25.44
C ARG A 182 -22.59 8.43 -24.45
N ARG A 183 -23.81 8.12 -24.90
CA ARG A 183 -24.95 7.67 -24.06
C ARG A 183 -24.48 6.86 -22.84
N PRO A 184 -24.75 7.35 -21.61
CA PRO A 184 -24.39 6.64 -20.40
C PRO A 184 -25.01 5.24 -20.42
N ALA A 185 -24.17 4.21 -20.42
CA ALA A 185 -24.61 2.90 -19.98
C ALA A 185 -24.60 2.94 -18.46
N LEU A 186 -25.79 3.00 -17.84
CA LEU A 186 -25.93 2.77 -16.40
C LEU A 186 -25.37 1.38 -16.07
N ARG A 187 -24.13 1.34 -15.57
CA ARG A 187 -23.54 0.13 -14.98
C ARG A 187 -22.89 0.52 -13.66
N GLY A 188 -23.73 0.79 -12.66
CA GLY A 188 -23.37 0.40 -11.30
C GLY A 188 -23.33 -1.11 -11.28
N ILE A 189 -22.13 -1.68 -11.29
CA ILE A 189 -21.98 -3.14 -11.22
C ILE A 189 -21.98 -3.49 -9.73
N GLY A 190 -23.12 -3.99 -9.24
CA GLY A 190 -23.11 -4.78 -8.01
C GLY A 190 -22.16 -5.97 -8.23
N ALA A 191 -21.37 -6.32 -7.22
CA ALA A 191 -20.31 -7.34 -7.30
C ALA A 191 -20.81 -8.65 -7.94
N GLU A 192 -22.09 -8.95 -7.80
CA GLU A 192 -22.82 -10.08 -8.37
C GLU A 192 -23.02 -10.11 -9.90
N ARG A 193 -22.67 -9.06 -10.67
CA ARG A 193 -22.99 -8.97 -12.13
C ARG A 193 -21.79 -8.77 -13.07
N ILE A 194 -20.58 -9.07 -12.62
CA ILE A 194 -19.38 -9.04 -13.47
C ILE A 194 -19.38 -10.28 -14.39
N SER A 195 -19.74 -10.11 -15.67
CA SER A 195 -19.70 -11.19 -16.69
C SER A 195 -18.47 -11.08 -17.60
N ASP A 196 -17.82 -12.23 -17.81
CA ASP A 196 -16.68 -12.68 -18.63
C ASP A 196 -16.05 -11.81 -19.73
N TRP A 197 -16.73 -10.82 -20.32
CA TRP A 197 -16.08 -9.94 -21.31
C TRP A 197 -15.38 -8.72 -20.67
N GLN A 198 -15.64 -8.45 -19.38
CA GLN A 198 -14.78 -7.57 -18.58
C GLN A 198 -13.54 -8.28 -18.05
N ALA A 199 -13.41 -9.60 -18.15
CA ALA A 199 -12.23 -10.37 -17.68
C ALA A 199 -10.90 -9.92 -18.33
N LYS A 200 -10.97 -9.24 -19.49
CA LYS A 200 -9.81 -8.63 -20.15
C LYS A 200 -9.45 -7.22 -19.68
N ILE A 201 -10.37 -6.49 -19.05
CA ILE A 201 -10.10 -5.22 -18.34
C ILE A 201 -9.86 -5.50 -16.85
N LEU A 202 -10.48 -6.56 -16.33
CA LEU A 202 -10.24 -7.16 -15.02
C LEU A 202 -8.95 -7.97 -14.98
N GLN A 203 -8.21 -8.04 -16.10
CA GLN A 203 -6.75 -8.12 -16.11
C GLN A 203 -6.16 -6.99 -15.27
N LEU A 204 -6.17 -7.06 -13.94
CA LEU A 204 -5.68 -8.13 -13.06
C LEU A 204 -4.39 -7.56 -12.45
N ALA A 205 -4.56 -6.69 -11.47
CA ALA A 205 -3.73 -6.73 -10.27
C ALA A 205 -4.65 -7.04 -9.09
N ASP A 206 -5.37 -8.16 -9.25
CA ASP A 206 -6.00 -8.92 -8.18
C ASP A 206 -7.30 -8.34 -7.54
N PRO A 207 -8.49 -8.88 -7.89
CA PRO A 207 -9.74 -8.57 -7.20
C PRO A 207 -9.71 -8.89 -5.69
N ALA A 208 -8.93 -9.90 -5.26
CA ALA A 208 -8.70 -10.15 -3.85
C ALA A 208 -7.86 -9.03 -3.21
N ARG A 209 -6.93 -8.45 -3.97
CA ARG A 209 -6.14 -7.27 -3.60
C ARG A 209 -6.96 -5.97 -3.56
N VAL A 210 -7.94 -5.75 -4.44
CA VAL A 210 -8.87 -4.59 -4.31
C VAL A 210 -9.80 -4.74 -3.09
N ILE A 211 -10.08 -5.99 -2.70
CA ILE A 211 -10.83 -6.32 -1.49
C ILE A 211 -9.92 -6.20 -0.24
N GLU A 212 -8.63 -6.52 -0.33
CA GLU A 212 -7.59 -6.35 0.72
C GLU A 212 -7.10 -4.89 0.87
N GLU A 213 -6.94 -4.13 -0.22
CA GLU A 213 -6.65 -2.68 -0.26
C GLU A 213 -7.88 -1.85 0.13
N GLY A 214 -9.04 -2.50 0.24
CA GLY A 214 -10.31 -1.92 0.66
C GLY A 214 -10.38 -1.63 2.16
N GLU A 215 -9.43 -0.87 2.72
CA GLU A 215 -9.47 -0.38 4.10
C GLU A 215 -9.30 1.15 4.21
N VAL A 216 -9.57 1.87 3.12
CA VAL A 216 -9.20 3.28 2.98
C VAL A 216 -10.23 4.00 2.10
N SER A 217 -10.57 5.27 2.41
CA SER A 217 -11.39 6.12 1.53
C SER A 217 -10.49 7.01 0.69
N ASP A 218 -10.51 6.84 -0.63
CA ASP A 218 -9.59 7.48 -1.58
C ASP A 218 -10.33 8.12 -2.77
N ILE A 219 -9.71 9.14 -3.37
CA ILE A 219 -10.10 9.78 -4.62
C ILE A 219 -9.00 9.55 -5.65
N VAL A 220 -9.33 9.10 -6.86
CA VAL A 220 -8.35 9.05 -7.95
C VAL A 220 -8.83 9.84 -9.16
N LEU A 221 -7.97 10.71 -9.68
CA LEU A 221 -8.20 11.64 -10.78
C LEU A 221 -7.30 11.27 -11.97
N GLN A 222 -7.84 10.76 -13.08
CA GLN A 222 -7.02 10.16 -14.16
C GLN A 222 -6.86 11.07 -15.41
N SER A 223 -5.67 11.08 -16.06
CA SER A 223 -5.35 11.74 -17.35
C SER A 223 -4.24 11.01 -18.14
N PHE A 224 -4.27 10.91 -19.47
CA PHE A 224 -3.59 9.82 -20.22
C PHE A 224 -2.49 10.22 -21.26
N GLY A 225 -1.49 9.34 -21.57
CA GLY A 225 -0.43 9.57 -22.60
C GLY A 225 0.61 8.43 -22.86
N GLU A 226 1.39 8.51 -23.97
CA GLU A 226 2.01 7.38 -24.71
C GLU A 226 3.53 7.04 -24.48
N LYS A 227 3.86 5.72 -24.34
CA LYS A 227 5.08 4.92 -24.72
C LYS A 227 6.08 4.39 -23.67
N ALA A 228 6.43 3.09 -23.81
CA ALA A 228 7.59 2.38 -23.22
C ALA A 228 8.16 1.27 -24.17
N PRO A 229 9.50 0.99 -24.25
CA PRO A 229 10.07 -0.09 -25.08
C PRO A 229 10.80 -1.24 -24.32
N ALA A 230 11.09 -2.33 -25.07
CA ALA A 230 11.28 -3.73 -24.66
C ALA A 230 12.74 -4.30 -24.58
N VAL A 231 12.85 -5.49 -23.96
CA VAL A 231 14.00 -6.29 -23.46
C VAL A 231 14.89 -6.99 -24.55
N ARG A 232 16.16 -7.32 -24.23
CA ARG A 232 17.00 -8.37 -24.92
C ARG A 232 17.94 -9.15 -23.95
N LYS A 233 18.14 -10.47 -24.20
CA LYS A 233 19.16 -11.41 -23.63
C LYS A 233 20.28 -11.68 -24.68
N PRO A 234 21.51 -12.07 -24.27
CA PRO A 234 22.29 -13.10 -25.00
C PRO A 234 23.06 -14.11 -24.09
N PRO A 235 23.68 -15.17 -24.67
CA PRO A 235 23.76 -16.52 -24.10
C PRO A 235 25.20 -17.06 -23.78
N GLU A 236 25.21 -18.31 -23.27
CA GLU A 236 26.29 -19.34 -23.22
C GLU A 236 27.41 -19.23 -22.17
N VAL A 237 27.37 -20.05 -21.09
CA VAL A 237 28.55 -20.66 -20.39
C VAL A 237 28.13 -21.93 -19.62
N ASP A 238 29.01 -22.95 -19.61
CA ASP A 238 28.92 -24.27 -18.96
C ASP A 238 29.38 -24.29 -17.48
N LEU A 239 28.87 -25.23 -16.65
CA LEU A 239 29.10 -25.34 -15.19
C LEU A 239 29.61 -26.73 -14.72
N PRO A 240 30.42 -26.80 -13.63
CA PRO A 240 30.60 -28.03 -12.83
C PRO A 240 30.40 -27.77 -11.30
N GLU A 241 30.19 -28.73 -10.40
CA GLU A 241 29.86 -30.15 -10.54
C GLU A 241 28.98 -30.70 -9.41
N HIS A 242 28.39 -29.92 -8.48
CA HIS A 242 27.33 -30.40 -7.56
C HIS A 242 26.40 -29.26 -7.12
N ALA A 243 25.53 -28.85 -8.04
CA ALA A 243 24.31 -28.10 -7.79
C ALA A 243 23.12 -29.06 -7.92
N TYR A 244 22.02 -28.83 -7.19
CA TYR A 244 20.76 -29.47 -7.52
C TYR A 244 20.44 -29.14 -8.97
N THR A 245 20.15 -30.14 -9.79
CA THR A 245 19.95 -29.92 -11.22
C THR A 245 18.73 -29.02 -11.43
N ASP A 246 18.70 -28.30 -12.56
CA ASP A 246 17.53 -27.51 -12.94
C ASP A 246 16.27 -28.39 -12.95
N GLU A 247 16.39 -29.67 -13.33
CA GLU A 247 15.31 -30.65 -13.27
C GLU A 247 14.82 -30.91 -11.83
N GLU A 248 15.71 -30.99 -10.84
CA GLU A 248 15.33 -31.16 -9.43
C GLU A 248 14.63 -29.91 -8.86
N ARG A 249 15.11 -28.72 -9.24
CA ARG A 249 14.49 -27.43 -8.84
C ARG A 249 13.13 -27.24 -9.50
N ILE A 250 13.03 -27.53 -10.80
CA ILE A 250 11.79 -27.47 -11.57
C ILE A 250 10.79 -28.47 -11.00
N LYS A 251 11.20 -29.72 -10.73
CA LYS A 251 10.34 -30.74 -10.12
C LYS A 251 9.88 -30.34 -8.72
N GLY A 252 10.75 -29.77 -7.90
CA GLY A 252 10.40 -29.22 -6.59
C GLY A 252 9.39 -28.08 -6.68
N PHE A 253 9.57 -27.16 -7.63
CA PHE A 253 8.64 -26.06 -7.89
C PHE A 253 7.30 -26.56 -8.44
N GLU A 254 7.30 -27.54 -9.35
CA GLU A 254 6.10 -28.20 -9.87
C GLU A 254 5.28 -28.86 -8.76
N LEU A 255 5.94 -29.47 -7.77
CA LEU A 255 5.27 -30.06 -6.60
C LEU A 255 4.56 -29.02 -5.70
N LEU A 256 4.96 -27.76 -5.78
CA LEU A 256 4.44 -26.65 -4.97
C LEU A 256 3.51 -25.71 -5.77
N ARG A 257 3.53 -25.76 -7.11
CA ARG A 257 2.88 -24.80 -8.00
C ARG A 257 1.38 -24.62 -7.76
N ASP A 258 0.68 -25.70 -7.44
CA ASP A 258 -0.78 -25.71 -7.21
C ASP A 258 -1.15 -25.79 -5.72
N LYS A 259 -0.15 -25.69 -4.82
CA LYS A 259 -0.37 -25.75 -3.38
C LYS A 259 -0.41 -24.34 -2.79
N VAL A 260 -1.56 -23.99 -2.22
CA VAL A 260 -1.70 -22.80 -1.38
C VAL A 260 -1.20 -23.16 0.02
N PHE A 261 -0.14 -22.49 0.47
CA PHE A 261 0.33 -22.58 1.84
C PHE A 261 -0.20 -21.36 2.60
N GLU A 262 -1.16 -21.60 3.50
CA GLU A 262 -1.65 -20.56 4.38
C GLU A 262 -0.60 -20.22 5.44
N TYR A 263 -0.42 -18.93 5.71
CA TYR A 263 0.43 -18.49 6.81
C TYR A 263 -0.27 -18.81 8.14
N GLU A 264 0.26 -19.79 8.88
CA GLU A 264 -0.33 -20.26 10.15
C GLU A 264 -0.14 -19.28 11.32
N GLY A 265 0.53 -18.15 11.09
CA GLY A 265 0.83 -17.15 12.11
C GLY A 265 2.30 -17.15 12.53
N PRO A 266 2.68 -16.17 13.37
CA PRO A 266 4.04 -16.04 13.86
C PRO A 266 4.43 -17.19 14.80
N ASP A 267 5.58 -17.80 14.53
CA ASP A 267 6.11 -18.95 15.27
C ASP A 267 7.53 -18.70 15.81
N PHE A 268 7.82 -17.45 16.16
CA PHE A 268 9.11 -17.05 16.71
C PHE A 268 9.49 -17.89 17.95
N SER A 269 10.68 -18.50 17.90
CA SER A 269 11.26 -19.29 18.98
C SER A 269 12.31 -18.45 19.73
N PRO A 270 12.07 -18.07 20.99
CA PRO A 270 13.06 -17.35 21.80
C PRO A 270 14.35 -18.15 22.04
N ALA A 271 14.27 -19.49 21.99
CA ALA A 271 15.42 -20.36 22.23
C ALA A 271 16.42 -20.38 21.05
N THR A 272 15.92 -20.32 19.82
CA THR A 272 16.76 -20.35 18.61
C THR A 272 16.91 -18.98 17.96
N GLY A 273 16.04 -18.03 18.30
CA GLY A 273 15.97 -16.73 17.66
C GLY A 273 15.38 -16.79 16.25
N GLU A 274 14.70 -17.89 15.89
CA GLU A 274 14.22 -18.15 14.54
C GLU A 274 12.70 -18.13 14.43
N PHE A 275 12.21 -17.87 13.23
CA PHE A 275 10.80 -17.95 12.85
C PHE A 275 10.69 -18.44 11.40
N SER A 276 9.52 -18.92 11.00
CA SER A 276 9.28 -19.48 9.68
C SER A 276 8.88 -18.41 8.67
N VAL A 277 9.42 -18.52 7.46
CA VAL A 277 9.19 -17.60 6.33
C VAL A 277 8.55 -18.28 5.13
N GLY A 278 8.45 -19.61 5.14
CA GLY A 278 7.82 -20.37 4.07
C GLY A 278 7.97 -21.88 4.25
N VAL A 279 7.64 -22.62 3.19
CA VAL A 279 7.73 -24.08 3.13
C VAL A 279 8.61 -24.46 1.94
N GLY A 280 9.56 -25.37 2.16
CA GLY A 280 10.47 -25.90 1.15
C GLY A 280 9.80 -26.96 0.28
N ALA A 281 10.48 -27.37 -0.79
CA ALA A 281 10.00 -28.41 -1.72
C ALA A 281 9.81 -29.78 -1.05
N ASP A 282 10.51 -30.03 0.05
CA ASP A 282 10.38 -31.22 0.90
C ASP A 282 9.22 -31.14 1.90
N GLY A 283 8.50 -30.02 1.94
CA GLY A 283 7.46 -29.74 2.95
C GLY A 283 8.01 -29.25 4.29
N GLY A 284 9.33 -29.11 4.43
CA GLY A 284 9.97 -28.56 5.63
C GLY A 284 9.76 -27.05 5.74
N ARG A 285 9.77 -26.50 6.97
CA ARG A 285 9.68 -25.04 7.16
C ARG A 285 11.01 -24.38 6.83
N VAL A 286 10.96 -23.36 5.96
CA VAL A 286 12.09 -22.45 5.72
C VAL A 286 12.11 -21.44 6.86
N ARG A 287 13.26 -21.31 7.54
CA ARG A 287 13.41 -20.44 8.71
C ARG A 287 14.32 -19.26 8.43
N SER A 288 14.04 -18.16 9.12
CA SER A 288 14.88 -16.98 9.20
C SER A 288 15.24 -16.74 10.67
N GLN A 289 16.47 -16.29 10.91
CA GLN A 289 16.97 -16.00 12.25
C GLN A 289 16.88 -14.49 12.52
N ALA A 290 16.06 -14.06 13.47
CA ALA A 290 15.94 -12.66 13.86
C ALA A 290 17.13 -12.19 14.72
N ILE A 291 17.56 -13.05 15.66
CA ILE A 291 18.66 -12.80 16.60
C ILE A 291 19.61 -14.01 16.67
N SER A 292 20.88 -13.76 16.93
CA SER A 292 21.85 -14.81 17.25
C SER A 292 21.62 -15.40 18.64
N GLU A 293 22.32 -16.49 18.96
CA GLU A 293 22.35 -17.06 20.31
C GLU A 293 22.81 -16.05 21.37
N GLN A 294 23.67 -15.10 20.98
CA GLN A 294 24.14 -14.01 21.85
C GLN A 294 23.16 -12.82 21.89
N GLY A 295 22.01 -12.90 21.22
CA GLY A 295 21.00 -11.84 21.16
C GLY A 295 21.32 -10.69 20.20
N ALA A 296 22.29 -10.86 19.30
CA ALA A 296 22.63 -9.87 18.28
C ALA A 296 21.66 -9.99 17.08
N PRO A 297 21.08 -8.89 16.57
CA PRO A 297 20.18 -8.95 15.44
C PRO A 297 20.88 -9.43 14.16
N ARG A 298 20.09 -10.03 13.27
CA ARG A 298 20.55 -10.46 11.95
C ARG A 298 19.92 -9.62 10.85
N HIS A 299 20.74 -9.27 9.87
CA HIS A 299 20.29 -8.69 8.60
C HIS A 299 19.62 -9.74 7.72
N GLY A 300 18.99 -9.29 6.63
CA GLY A 300 18.52 -10.18 5.58
C GLY A 300 18.43 -9.55 4.19
N VAL A 301 18.41 -10.41 3.19
CA VAL A 301 18.20 -10.06 1.78
C VAL A 301 17.10 -10.94 1.22
N ILE A 302 16.13 -10.30 0.57
CA ILE A 302 15.08 -10.95 -0.20
C ILE A 302 15.29 -10.56 -1.66
N MET A 303 15.43 -11.54 -2.54
CA MET A 303 15.64 -11.31 -3.96
C MET A 303 14.73 -12.15 -4.83
N GLY A 304 14.51 -11.71 -6.07
CA GLY A 304 13.63 -12.36 -7.02
C GLY A 304 13.17 -11.39 -8.12
N PRO A 305 12.72 -11.91 -9.28
CA PRO A 305 12.27 -11.06 -10.37
C PRO A 305 10.99 -10.27 -9.99
N PRO A 306 10.62 -9.22 -10.74
CA PRO A 306 9.32 -8.57 -10.59
C PRO A 306 8.17 -9.59 -10.60
N GLY A 307 7.19 -9.42 -9.71
CA GLY A 307 6.05 -10.34 -9.59
C GLY A 307 6.32 -11.64 -8.82
N SER A 308 7.53 -11.89 -8.33
CA SER A 308 7.87 -13.11 -7.57
C SER A 308 7.36 -13.16 -6.12
N GLY A 309 6.67 -12.10 -5.66
CA GLY A 309 6.16 -12.04 -4.28
C GLY A 309 7.13 -11.48 -3.23
N ARG A 310 8.20 -10.77 -3.63
CA ARG A 310 9.20 -10.20 -2.71
C ARG A 310 8.62 -9.33 -1.60
N THR A 311 7.69 -8.44 -1.93
CA THR A 311 6.99 -7.58 -0.93
C THR A 311 6.18 -8.42 0.06
N ASN A 312 5.61 -9.55 -0.38
CA ASN A 312 4.92 -10.48 0.50
C ASN A 312 5.92 -11.26 1.40
N ALA A 313 7.04 -11.71 0.86
CA ALA A 313 8.09 -12.33 1.66
C ALA A 313 8.67 -11.35 2.71
N LEU A 314 8.82 -10.07 2.36
CA LEU A 314 9.19 -9.02 3.31
C LEU A 314 8.14 -8.87 4.41
N THR A 315 6.86 -8.90 4.06
CA THR A 315 5.73 -8.84 5.00
C THR A 315 5.79 -9.99 6.00
N VAL A 316 5.97 -11.24 5.53
CA VAL A 316 6.12 -12.42 6.39
C VAL A 316 7.36 -12.31 7.28
N ALA A 317 8.49 -11.84 6.72
CA ALA A 317 9.69 -11.61 7.49
C ALA A 317 9.45 -10.60 8.63
N MET A 318 8.85 -9.45 8.31
CA MET A 318 8.52 -8.41 9.30
C MET A 318 7.58 -8.93 10.38
N LEU A 319 6.56 -9.74 10.06
CA LEU A 319 5.69 -10.38 11.06
C LEU A 319 6.51 -11.20 12.06
N GLY A 320 7.48 -11.98 11.59
CA GLY A 320 8.38 -12.75 12.46
C GLY A 320 9.20 -11.88 13.41
N TYR A 321 9.78 -10.79 12.92
CA TYR A 321 10.54 -9.85 13.77
C TYR A 321 9.63 -9.11 14.75
N ILE A 322 8.47 -8.61 14.33
CA ILE A 322 7.56 -7.83 15.17
C ILE A 322 6.93 -8.71 16.26
N SER A 323 6.49 -9.91 15.91
CA SER A 323 5.88 -10.86 16.85
C SER A 323 6.83 -11.33 17.96
N SER A 324 8.14 -11.25 17.75
CA SER A 324 9.12 -11.50 18.82
C SER A 324 8.98 -10.51 20.00
N GLY A 325 8.45 -9.31 19.75
CA GLY A 325 8.41 -8.20 20.71
C GLY A 325 9.79 -7.64 21.07
N LEU A 326 10.82 -7.94 20.26
CA LEU A 326 12.20 -7.52 20.48
C LEU A 326 12.62 -6.32 19.62
N PHE A 327 11.85 -6.00 18.59
CA PHE A 327 12.21 -4.98 17.60
C PHE A 327 11.19 -3.85 17.53
N VAL A 328 11.69 -2.64 17.35
CA VAL A 328 10.97 -1.46 16.90
C VAL A 328 11.14 -1.40 15.37
N PRO A 329 10.08 -1.61 14.59
CA PRO A 329 10.19 -1.69 13.14
C PRO A 329 10.08 -0.32 12.48
N TRP A 330 11.04 -0.05 11.60
CA TRP A 330 11.14 1.09 10.71
C TRP A 330 11.09 0.59 9.28
N LEU A 331 10.33 1.27 8.44
CA LEU A 331 10.08 0.82 7.07
C LEU A 331 10.33 1.95 6.08
N ALA A 332 11.07 1.64 5.03
CA ALA A 332 11.28 2.52 3.90
C ALA A 332 10.89 1.83 2.58
N ASP A 333 10.39 2.62 1.63
CA ASP A 333 10.12 2.17 0.26
C ASP A 333 11.05 2.90 -0.70
N GLY A 334 12.00 2.18 -1.30
CA GLY A 334 12.96 2.74 -2.24
C GLY A 334 12.35 3.21 -3.56
N GLY A 335 11.18 2.70 -3.92
CA GLY A 335 10.46 3.08 -5.13
C GLY A 335 9.26 4.00 -4.90
N GLY A 336 8.75 4.08 -3.67
CA GLY A 336 7.49 4.77 -3.36
C GLY A 336 6.25 4.10 -3.98
N ARG A 337 6.37 2.84 -4.41
CA ARG A 337 5.34 2.08 -5.16
C ARG A 337 4.59 1.06 -4.31
N HIS A 338 5.17 0.65 -3.19
CA HIS A 338 4.67 -0.40 -2.31
C HIS A 338 4.30 0.14 -0.93
N LEU A 339 4.54 1.43 -0.68
CA LEU A 339 4.29 2.07 0.59
C LEU A 339 2.83 1.94 1.03
N GLU A 340 1.85 1.96 0.14
CA GLU A 340 0.44 1.80 0.52
C GLU A 340 0.12 0.39 0.99
N GLN A 341 0.60 -0.63 0.26
CA GLN A 341 0.52 -2.03 0.68
C GLN A 341 1.21 -2.25 2.03
N LEU A 342 2.30 -1.52 2.27
CA LEU A 342 3.04 -1.59 3.52
C LEU A 342 2.54 -0.61 4.60
N ARG A 343 1.59 0.29 4.29
CA ARG A 343 0.95 1.22 5.26
C ARG A 343 -0.13 0.56 6.09
N ALA A 344 -0.61 -0.62 5.69
CA ALA A 344 -1.40 -1.50 6.56
C ALA A 344 -0.71 -1.72 7.92
N TRP A 345 0.62 -1.59 7.95
CA TRP A 345 1.44 -1.70 9.15
C TRP A 345 1.57 -0.43 10.00
N HIS A 346 0.95 0.70 9.64
CA HIS A 346 1.17 1.99 10.32
C HIS A 346 0.98 1.96 11.84
N ARG A 347 0.12 1.07 12.37
CA ARG A 347 -0.09 0.92 13.82
C ARG A 347 1.04 0.18 14.54
N ASN A 348 1.81 -0.60 13.78
CA ASN A 348 2.89 -1.43 14.29
C ASN A 348 4.28 -0.88 13.91
N LEU A 349 4.34 0.16 13.07
CA LEU A 349 5.57 0.83 12.64
C LEU A 349 5.81 2.09 13.46
N ASP A 350 7.06 2.26 13.88
CA ASP A 350 7.49 3.44 14.64
C ASP A 350 7.93 4.57 13.70
N TRP A 351 8.50 4.23 12.54
CA TRP A 351 8.89 5.20 11.51
C TRP A 351 8.65 4.64 10.11
N ILE A 352 7.92 5.40 9.29
CA ILE A 352 7.74 5.14 7.86
C ILE A 352 8.47 6.21 7.04
N ALA A 353 9.34 5.78 6.14
CA ALA A 353 10.03 6.63 5.18
C ALA A 353 9.41 6.48 3.78
N PRO A 354 8.48 7.38 3.38
CA PRO A 354 7.75 7.28 2.12
C PRO A 354 8.57 7.67 0.89
N ASN A 355 9.71 8.32 1.08
CA ASN A 355 10.52 8.87 0.02
C ASN A 355 11.99 8.85 0.42
N GLN A 356 12.87 9.24 -0.51
CA GLN A 356 14.32 9.18 -0.30
C GLN A 356 14.83 10.15 0.77
N GLU A 357 14.20 11.31 0.92
CA GLU A 357 14.60 12.30 1.94
C GLU A 357 14.32 11.75 3.34
N GLU A 358 13.13 11.20 3.56
CA GLU A 358 12.77 10.58 4.84
C GLU A 358 13.58 9.30 5.09
N MET A 359 13.88 8.52 4.05
CA MET A 359 14.77 7.35 4.16
C MET A 359 16.17 7.79 4.59
N LEU A 360 16.69 8.89 4.04
CA LEU A 360 17.96 9.45 4.43
C LEU A 360 17.94 9.92 5.89
N ALA A 361 16.87 10.57 6.34
CA ALA A 361 16.68 10.98 7.73
C ALA A 361 16.64 9.75 8.67
N MET A 362 15.84 8.74 8.35
CA MET A 362 15.72 7.49 9.07
C MET A 362 17.06 6.76 9.21
N LEU A 363 17.79 6.58 8.10
CA LEU A 363 19.10 5.90 8.12
C LEU A 363 20.16 6.70 8.88
N THR A 364 20.10 8.03 8.80
CA THR A 364 20.98 8.91 9.59
C THR A 364 20.69 8.78 11.07
N ALA A 365 19.41 8.78 11.46
CA ALA A 365 18.99 8.56 12.85
C ALA A 365 19.43 7.18 13.36
N ALA A 366 19.22 6.13 12.56
CA ALA A 366 19.67 4.78 12.88
C ALA A 366 21.19 4.73 13.12
N LEU A 367 22.00 5.36 12.26
CA LEU A 367 23.44 5.35 12.40
C LEU A 367 23.89 6.11 13.67
N ASN A 368 23.28 7.26 13.96
CA ASN A 368 23.56 8.00 15.19
C ASN A 368 23.23 7.17 16.45
N ILE A 369 22.10 6.46 16.44
CA ILE A 369 21.73 5.53 17.52
C ILE A 369 22.75 4.38 17.60
N ALA A 370 23.16 3.84 16.45
CA ALA A 370 24.15 2.76 16.38
C ALA A 370 25.47 3.17 17.05
N GLU A 371 25.99 4.34 16.66
CA GLU A 371 27.24 4.89 17.17
C GLU A 371 27.15 5.23 18.65
N PHE A 372 26.01 5.77 19.10
CA PHE A 372 25.76 6.03 20.52
C PHE A 372 25.79 4.73 21.34
N ARG A 373 25.02 3.72 20.90
CA ARG A 373 24.95 2.40 21.57
C ARG A 373 26.30 1.66 21.55
N ALA A 374 27.09 1.83 20.49
CA ALA A 374 28.41 1.24 20.37
C ALA A 374 29.44 1.87 21.32
N LYS A 375 29.38 3.19 21.55
CA LYS A 375 30.28 3.90 22.47
C LYS A 375 30.13 3.43 23.92
N ASP A 376 28.91 3.14 24.35
CA ASP A 376 28.63 2.71 25.71
C ASP A 376 28.99 1.24 25.98
N GLY A 377 29.33 0.46 24.96
CA GLY A 377 29.66 -0.97 25.07
C GLY A 377 28.56 -1.86 25.68
N SER A 378 27.38 -1.28 25.93
CA SER A 378 26.33 -1.84 26.80
C SER A 378 25.19 -2.51 26.03
N TYR A 379 25.22 -2.42 24.69
CA TYR A 379 24.22 -3.02 23.81
C TYR A 379 24.65 -4.43 23.38
N ALA A 380 24.90 -5.31 24.36
CA ALA A 380 25.39 -6.66 24.08
C ALA A 380 24.30 -7.59 23.50
N ALA A 381 23.04 -7.37 23.84
CA ALA A 381 21.91 -8.19 23.40
C ALA A 381 20.60 -7.39 23.37
N ILE A 382 19.73 -7.72 22.41
CA ILE A 382 18.37 -7.17 22.35
C ILE A 382 17.50 -7.81 23.42
N THR A 383 16.71 -7.00 24.13
CA THR A 383 15.70 -7.46 25.09
C THR A 383 14.43 -6.61 24.97
N ARG A 384 13.33 -7.02 25.59
CA ARG A 384 12.09 -6.20 25.61
C ARG A 384 12.29 -4.81 26.25
N GLY A 385 13.20 -4.69 27.23
CA GLY A 385 13.54 -3.42 27.86
C GLY A 385 14.59 -2.60 27.10
N LYS A 386 15.28 -3.21 26.13
CA LYS A 386 16.26 -2.59 25.23
C LYS A 386 16.03 -3.11 23.82
N PRO A 387 14.96 -2.63 23.14
CA PRO A 387 14.55 -3.20 21.87
C PRO A 387 15.49 -2.79 20.74
N GLY A 388 15.72 -3.73 19.84
CA GLY A 388 16.45 -3.49 18.60
C GLY A 388 15.63 -2.63 17.64
N ILE A 389 16.28 -2.10 16.63
CA ILE A 389 15.62 -1.42 15.51
C ILE A 389 15.69 -2.36 14.31
N LEU A 390 14.55 -2.64 13.70
CA LEU A 390 14.50 -3.34 12.42
C LEU A 390 14.28 -2.29 11.33
N ILE A 391 15.18 -2.20 10.35
CA ILE A 391 15.00 -1.35 9.18
C ILE A 391 14.68 -2.25 7.98
N ALA A 392 13.45 -2.19 7.49
CA ALA A 392 13.03 -2.87 6.28
C ALA A 392 13.04 -1.86 5.11
N ILE A 393 13.67 -2.23 3.99
CA ILE A 393 13.72 -1.39 2.79
C ILE A 393 13.21 -2.20 1.60
N ASP A 394 11.98 -1.90 1.15
CA ASP A 394 11.46 -2.49 -0.08
C ASP A 394 12.08 -1.81 -1.32
N ASP A 395 12.26 -2.58 -2.40
CA ASP A 395 12.91 -2.13 -3.63
C ASP A 395 14.19 -1.29 -3.41
N ALA A 396 15.02 -1.71 -2.44
CA ALA A 396 16.18 -0.95 -1.95
C ALA A 396 17.17 -0.53 -3.05
N HIS A 397 17.31 -1.35 -4.10
CA HIS A 397 18.13 -1.06 -5.28
C HIS A 397 17.83 0.29 -5.96
N LEU A 398 16.58 0.77 -5.90
CA LEU A 398 16.21 2.08 -6.44
C LEU A 398 16.82 3.22 -5.62
N ALA A 399 16.86 3.10 -4.30
CA ALA A 399 17.51 4.07 -3.43
C ALA A 399 19.04 4.00 -3.52
N PHE A 400 19.61 2.79 -3.59
CA PHE A 400 21.06 2.60 -3.68
C PHE A 400 21.66 3.07 -5.00
N SER A 401 20.92 2.92 -6.11
CA SER A 401 21.37 3.39 -7.43
C SER A 401 21.32 4.91 -7.59
N THR A 402 20.45 5.59 -6.84
CA THR A 402 20.20 7.04 -6.99
C THR A 402 20.92 7.86 -5.93
N SER A 403 21.24 7.31 -4.75
CA SER A 403 21.88 8.03 -3.65
C SER A 403 23.08 7.28 -3.07
N LYS A 404 24.29 7.77 -3.39
CA LYS A 404 25.54 7.28 -2.77
C LYS A 404 25.55 7.45 -1.25
N ARG A 405 24.83 8.45 -0.73
CA ARG A 405 24.74 8.69 0.71
C ARG A 405 23.92 7.60 1.41
N ILE A 406 22.79 7.20 0.82
CA ILE A 406 21.97 6.09 1.34
C ILE A 406 22.79 4.79 1.33
N THR A 407 23.49 4.50 0.22
CA THR A 407 24.39 3.34 0.12
C THR A 407 25.45 3.35 1.21
N TYR A 408 26.12 4.48 1.44
CA TYR A 408 27.10 4.62 2.52
C TYR A 408 26.52 4.36 3.91
N LEU A 409 25.34 4.92 4.21
CA LEU A 409 24.70 4.73 5.52
C LEU A 409 24.31 3.27 5.75
N CYS A 410 23.70 2.63 4.74
CA CYS A 410 23.35 1.21 4.82
C CYS A 410 24.58 0.30 4.92
N GLU A 411 25.67 0.60 4.21
CA GLU A 411 26.94 -0.13 4.36
C GLU A 411 27.45 -0.02 5.80
N ARG A 412 27.53 1.18 6.36
CA ARG A 412 27.98 1.40 7.76
C ARG A 412 27.08 0.70 8.77
N LEU A 413 25.77 0.76 8.59
CA LEU A 413 24.81 0.06 9.45
C LEU A 413 24.88 -1.47 9.29
N SER A 414 25.23 -1.99 8.11
CA SER A 414 25.45 -3.43 7.92
C SER A 414 26.65 -3.96 8.71
N GLU A 415 27.59 -3.08 9.08
CA GLU A 415 28.77 -3.42 9.88
C GLU A 415 28.52 -3.25 11.38
N LEU A 416 27.98 -2.10 11.78
CA LEU A 416 27.80 -1.73 13.19
C LEU A 416 26.48 -2.22 13.77
N GLY A 417 25.48 -2.48 12.93
CA GLY A 417 24.13 -2.78 13.35
C GLY A 417 24.03 -3.97 14.31
N PRO A 418 24.68 -5.12 14.04
CA PRO A 418 24.60 -6.29 14.92
C PRO A 418 25.10 -6.04 16.34
N THR A 419 26.10 -5.19 16.54
CA THR A 419 26.63 -4.85 17.87
C THR A 419 25.89 -3.69 18.53
N ALA A 420 25.02 -2.99 17.79
CA ALA A 420 24.25 -1.86 18.27
C ALA A 420 22.73 -2.11 18.28
N GLY A 421 22.30 -3.35 18.03
CA GLY A 421 20.88 -3.70 18.03
C GLY A 421 20.10 -3.25 16.82
N ILE A 422 20.72 -3.14 15.64
CA ILE A 422 20.05 -2.76 14.40
C ILE A 422 20.13 -3.91 13.40
N ALA A 423 18.97 -4.36 12.93
CA ALA A 423 18.82 -5.24 11.77
C ALA A 423 18.46 -4.41 10.54
N ILE A 424 18.86 -4.89 9.36
CA ILE A 424 18.44 -4.35 8.07
C ILE A 424 17.97 -5.51 7.21
N ILE A 425 16.77 -5.41 6.66
CA ILE A 425 16.26 -6.30 5.62
C ILE A 425 16.08 -5.49 4.35
N VAL A 426 16.67 -5.94 3.25
CA VAL A 426 16.53 -5.28 1.95
C VAL A 426 15.86 -6.20 0.94
N VAL A 427 15.01 -5.61 0.11
CA VAL A 427 14.44 -6.27 -1.06
C VAL A 427 15.12 -5.76 -2.33
N VAL A 428 15.65 -6.68 -3.12
CA VAL A 428 16.35 -6.38 -4.38
C VAL A 428 15.85 -7.32 -5.50
N PRO A 429 16.04 -7.00 -6.78
CA PRO A 429 15.61 -7.89 -7.86
C PRO A 429 16.52 -9.11 -8.00
N ASP A 430 17.81 -8.95 -7.69
CA ASP A 430 18.84 -9.96 -7.89
C ASP A 430 20.03 -9.68 -6.95
N GLY A 431 20.97 -10.61 -6.90
CA GLY A 431 22.18 -10.55 -6.07
C GLY A 431 23.34 -9.76 -6.67
N ASN A 432 23.17 -9.10 -7.82
CA ASN A 432 24.24 -8.35 -8.45
C ASN A 432 24.67 -7.19 -7.55
N VAL A 433 25.98 -6.97 -7.40
CA VAL A 433 26.53 -5.90 -6.56
C VAL A 433 26.03 -4.51 -6.94
N ALA A 434 25.67 -4.28 -8.21
CA ALA A 434 25.06 -3.04 -8.67
C ALA A 434 23.73 -2.74 -7.95
N ARG A 435 22.97 -3.77 -7.53
CA ARG A 435 21.75 -3.61 -6.72
C ARG A 435 22.02 -3.13 -5.31
N PHE A 436 23.26 -3.22 -4.86
CA PHE A 436 23.75 -2.74 -3.57
C PHE A 436 24.59 -1.46 -3.74
N GLY A 437 24.32 -0.68 -4.79
CA GLY A 437 25.05 0.56 -5.06
C GLY A 437 26.55 0.36 -5.34
N GLY A 438 26.95 -0.85 -5.76
CA GLY A 438 28.34 -1.23 -5.98
C GLY A 438 29.10 -1.68 -4.72
N SER A 439 28.44 -1.80 -3.57
CA SER A 439 29.08 -2.23 -2.33
C SER A 439 29.06 -3.76 -2.15
N HIS A 440 30.20 -4.41 -2.39
CA HIS A 440 30.39 -5.83 -2.06
C HIS A 440 30.25 -6.10 -0.57
N LYS A 441 30.72 -5.16 0.25
CA LYS A 441 30.71 -5.26 1.72
C LYS A 441 29.29 -5.27 2.25
N MET A 442 28.46 -4.32 1.80
CA MET A 442 27.04 -4.27 2.16
C MET A 442 26.31 -5.53 1.71
N ARG A 443 26.51 -5.96 0.45
CA ARG A 443 25.91 -7.20 -0.06
C ARG A 443 26.25 -8.41 0.82
N SER A 444 27.53 -8.61 1.12
CA SER A 444 28.02 -9.73 1.92
C SER A 444 27.47 -9.70 3.35
N ASN A 445 27.52 -8.53 4.01
CA ASN A 445 27.04 -8.38 5.38
C ASN A 445 25.53 -8.64 5.51
N LEU A 446 24.74 -8.12 4.56
CA LEU A 446 23.29 -8.30 4.57
C LEU A 446 22.88 -9.75 4.27
N GLY A 447 23.57 -10.44 3.34
CA GLY A 447 23.21 -11.77 2.88
C GLY A 447 23.77 -12.95 3.69
N LYS A 448 24.57 -12.72 4.74
CA LYS A 448 25.34 -13.77 5.43
C LYS A 448 24.52 -14.86 6.12
N LYS A 449 23.27 -14.57 6.53
CA LYS A 449 22.44 -15.50 7.32
C LYS A 449 21.02 -15.66 6.79
N ASN A 450 20.35 -14.54 6.54
CA ASN A 450 18.99 -14.57 5.99
C ASN A 450 19.05 -14.18 4.52
N LEU A 451 19.06 -15.19 3.65
CA LEU A 451 18.99 -15.00 2.21
C LEU A 451 17.77 -15.76 1.67
N GLN A 452 16.82 -15.04 1.09
CA GLN A 452 15.63 -15.61 0.46
C GLN A 452 15.64 -15.27 -1.02
N VAL A 453 15.47 -16.30 -1.86
CA VAL A 453 15.42 -16.19 -3.32
C VAL A 453 14.07 -16.70 -3.78
N LEU A 454 13.33 -15.85 -4.49
CA LEU A 454 11.98 -16.14 -4.99
C LEU A 454 11.98 -16.28 -6.51
N GLY A 455 11.20 -17.26 -7.00
CA GLY A 455 11.04 -17.57 -8.42
C GLY A 455 12.08 -18.57 -8.95
N ILE A 456 11.76 -19.17 -10.11
CA ILE A 456 12.72 -19.96 -10.88
C ILE A 456 13.71 -18.97 -11.49
N VAL A 457 14.93 -19.01 -10.99
CA VAL A 457 16.05 -18.31 -11.62
C VAL A 457 16.72 -19.33 -12.53
N ASP A 458 16.75 -19.07 -13.84
CA ASP A 458 17.63 -19.79 -14.76
C ASP A 458 19.07 -19.68 -14.22
N GLY A 459 19.60 -20.79 -13.73
CA GLY A 459 21.03 -21.02 -13.52
C GLY A 459 21.69 -20.36 -12.30
N ASP A 460 22.67 -21.08 -11.76
CA ASP A 460 23.47 -20.84 -10.57
C ASP A 460 24.33 -19.55 -10.51
N VAL A 461 24.10 -18.57 -11.40
CA VAL A 461 24.92 -17.34 -11.49
C VAL A 461 24.81 -16.48 -10.22
N LEU A 462 23.68 -16.55 -9.50
CA LEU A 462 23.46 -15.74 -8.29
C LEU A 462 24.18 -16.25 -7.03
N PHE A 463 24.54 -17.54 -6.99
CA PHE A 463 25.09 -18.17 -5.79
C PHE A 463 26.62 -18.19 -5.76
N GLU A 464 27.30 -18.17 -6.92
CA GLU A 464 28.77 -18.08 -6.97
C GLU A 464 29.29 -16.76 -6.42
N GLU A 465 28.58 -15.65 -6.65
CA GLU A 465 29.04 -14.32 -6.19
C GLU A 465 28.85 -14.06 -4.69
N PHE A 466 28.09 -14.90 -3.98
CA PHE A 466 27.90 -14.82 -2.52
C PHE A 466 28.85 -15.72 -1.72
N ARG A 467 29.55 -16.66 -2.37
CA ARG A 467 30.54 -17.54 -1.72
C ARG A 467 31.89 -16.85 -1.49
#